data_AF-A0A8H4AYZ8-F1
#
_entry.id   AF-A0A8H4AYZ8-F1
#
_cell.length_a   1.000
_cell.length_b   1.000
_cell.length_c   1.000
_cell.angle_alpha   90.00
_cell.angle_beta   90.00
_cell.angle_gamma   90.00
#
_symmetry.space_group_name_H-M   'P 1'
#
loop_
_entity.id
_entity.type
_entity.pdbx_description
1 polymer ?
#
loop_
_entity_poly.entity_id
_entity_poly.type
_entity_poly.pdbx_seq_one_letter_code
_entity_poly.pdbx_strand_id
1 'polypeptide(L)'
;MKHKCCTKAENSVYFEGAVGGMDEDAISKIIKKETALLFTHVYKIKKNGYGHIHFQNSHDASLFNYSMSPNPIKIDDSQGVIRIKKSYKFGKNKEPIEYIPIEDLQL
;
A
#
# COMPACT_ATOMS: atom_id res chain seq x y z
N MET A 1 -6.42 -12.92 18.65
CA MET A 1 -7.05 -13.30 17.37
C MET A 1 -5.96 -13.66 16.38
N LYS A 2 -6.00 -14.86 15.77
CA LYS A 2 -5.10 -15.21 14.66
C LYS A 2 -5.42 -14.25 13.51
N HIS A 3 -4.51 -13.35 13.15
CA HIS A 3 -4.63 -12.57 11.92
C HIS A 3 -4.74 -13.57 10.76
N LYS A 4 -5.95 -13.73 10.21
CA LYS A 4 -6.18 -14.44 8.95
C LYS A 4 -5.21 -13.79 7.96
N CYS A 5 -4.21 -14.57 7.58
CA CYS A 5 -3.00 -14.11 6.95
C CYS A 5 -3.32 -13.23 5.73
N CYS A 6 -2.69 -12.07 5.66
CA CYS A 6 -2.61 -11.20 4.49
C CYS A 6 -1.72 -11.80 3.40
N THR A 7 -1.76 -13.11 3.22
CA THR A 7 -0.84 -13.93 2.41
C THR A 7 -1.12 -13.89 0.91
N LYS A 8 -1.99 -13.00 0.46
CA LYS A 8 -2.22 -12.75 -0.96
C LYS A 8 -1.56 -11.45 -1.34
N ALA A 9 -0.49 -11.53 -2.12
CA ALA A 9 0.24 -10.36 -2.59
C ALA A 9 -0.64 -9.48 -3.49
N GLU A 10 -1.65 -10.08 -4.13
CA GLU A 10 -2.66 -9.43 -4.96
C GLU A 10 -3.58 -8.49 -4.17
N ASN A 11 -3.70 -8.71 -2.85
CA ASN A 11 -4.50 -7.88 -1.95
C ASN A 11 -3.64 -6.80 -1.27
N SER A 12 -2.40 -6.60 -1.71
CA SER A 12 -1.44 -5.74 -1.02
C SER A 12 -0.86 -4.74 -1.99
N VAL A 13 -0.60 -3.52 -1.55
CA VAL A 13 0.10 -2.49 -2.33
C VAL A 13 1.38 -2.09 -1.59
N TYR A 14 2.50 -1.98 -2.32
CA TYR A 14 3.78 -1.60 -1.73
C TYR A 14 3.88 -0.09 -1.57
N PHE A 15 4.52 0.36 -0.50
CA PHE A 15 4.91 1.75 -0.34
C PHE A 15 6.36 1.88 0.11
N GLU A 16 6.99 2.99 -0.25
CA GLU A 16 8.32 3.37 0.21
C GLU A 16 8.48 4.89 0.35
N GLY A 17 9.53 5.33 1.04
CA GLY A 17 9.93 6.73 1.11
C GLY A 17 10.43 7.14 2.48
N ALA A 18 10.14 8.39 2.86
CA ALA A 18 10.63 9.02 4.08
C ALA A 18 9.83 8.59 5.34
N VAL A 19 9.67 7.27 5.51
CA VAL A 19 8.84 6.66 6.56
C VAL A 19 9.66 5.88 7.59
N GLY A 20 10.99 5.95 7.50
CA GLY A 20 11.87 5.34 8.50
C GLY A 20 11.62 5.94 9.89
N GLY A 21 11.38 5.09 10.89
CA GLY A 21 11.12 5.53 12.27
C GLY A 21 9.66 5.82 12.61
N MET A 22 8.78 5.99 11.61
CA MET A 22 7.33 6.08 11.84
C MET A 22 6.77 4.72 12.27
N ASP A 23 5.60 4.67 12.90
CA ASP A 23 4.84 3.42 13.08
C ASP A 23 3.77 3.28 11.99
N GLU A 24 3.11 2.12 11.98
CA GLU A 24 2.06 1.78 11.02
C GLU A 24 0.84 2.70 11.16
N ASP A 25 0.50 3.14 12.37
CA ASP A 25 -0.66 4.00 12.64
C ASP A 25 -0.45 5.42 12.10
N ALA A 26 0.75 5.99 12.24
CA ALA A 26 1.09 7.28 11.67
C ALA A 26 1.03 7.26 10.15
N ILE A 27 1.55 6.21 9.52
CA ILE A 27 1.49 6.04 8.06
C ILE A 27 0.04 5.86 7.60
N SER A 28 -0.73 5.02 8.31
CA SER A 28 -2.14 4.78 8.03
C SER A 28 -2.95 6.07 8.06
N LYS A 29 -2.72 6.94 9.05
CA LYS A 29 -3.37 8.25 9.13
C LYS A 29 -3.05 9.15 7.95
N ILE A 30 -1.79 9.21 7.51
CA ILE A 30 -1.39 10.04 6.37
C ILE A 30 -2.06 9.54 5.09
N ILE A 31 -1.99 8.24 4.82
CA ILE A 31 -2.56 7.67 3.59
C ILE A 31 -4.09 7.86 3.56
N LYS A 32 -4.77 7.72 4.70
CA LYS A 32 -6.23 7.94 4.82
C LYS A 32 -6.66 9.40 4.59
N LYS A 33 -5.75 10.38 4.67
CA LYS A 33 -6.08 11.77 4.28
C LYS A 33 -6.17 11.93 2.75
N GLU A 34 -5.47 11.08 2.01
CA GLU A 34 -5.32 11.21 0.56
C GLU A 34 -6.27 10.32 -0.25
N THR A 35 -7.00 9.42 0.41
CA THR A 35 -7.94 8.52 -0.27
C THR A 35 -9.18 8.23 0.57
N ALA A 36 -10.31 8.02 -0.10
CA ALA A 36 -11.52 7.48 0.52
C ALA A 36 -11.54 5.95 0.58
N LEU A 37 -10.58 5.27 -0.07
CA LEU A 37 -10.54 3.81 -0.13
C LEU A 37 -10.18 3.21 1.24
N LEU A 38 -10.97 2.22 1.66
CA LEU A 38 -10.73 1.49 2.90
C LEU A 38 -9.67 0.41 2.69
N PHE A 39 -8.69 0.37 3.58
CA PHE A 39 -7.72 -0.72 3.67
C PHE A 39 -7.74 -1.31 5.09
N THR A 40 -7.38 -2.58 5.19
CA THR A 40 -7.40 -3.37 6.42
C THR A 40 -6.36 -2.86 7.41
N HIS A 41 -5.09 -2.75 6.99
CA HIS A 41 -4.01 -2.20 7.80
C HIS A 41 -2.78 -1.86 6.94
N VAL A 42 -1.88 -1.07 7.53
CA VAL A 42 -0.51 -0.91 7.08
C VAL A 42 0.36 -1.93 7.82
N TYR A 43 1.26 -2.60 7.11
CA TYR A 43 2.27 -3.48 7.70
C TYR A 43 3.65 -2.99 7.30
N LYS A 44 4.54 -2.79 8.29
CA LYS A 44 5.96 -2.59 8.03
C LYS A 44 6.82 -3.04 9.21
N ILE A 45 8.14 -2.98 9.01
CA ILE A 45 9.11 -3.03 10.10
C ILE A 45 9.58 -1.60 10.38
N LYS A 46 9.55 -1.13 11.63
CA LYS A 46 9.80 0.28 12.02
C LYS A 46 11.06 0.93 11.42
N LYS A 47 12.15 0.15 11.32
CA LYS A 47 13.45 0.62 10.77
C LYS A 47 13.44 0.78 9.24
N ASN A 48 12.48 0.18 8.54
CA ASN A 48 12.43 0.20 7.10
C ASN A 48 11.74 1.47 6.60
N GLY A 49 12.26 2.00 5.49
CA GLY A 49 11.60 3.05 4.71
C GLY A 49 10.53 2.52 3.75
N TYR A 50 10.02 1.30 3.97
CA TYR A 50 9.05 0.64 3.10
C TYR A 50 8.14 -0.32 3.85
N GLY A 51 7.02 -0.68 3.24
CA GLY A 51 6.07 -1.67 3.75
C GLY A 51 4.96 -1.99 2.75
N HIS A 52 3.87 -2.53 3.26
CA HIS A 52 2.68 -2.86 2.48
C HIS A 52 1.40 -2.30 3.12
N ILE A 53 0.44 -1.96 2.25
CA ILE A 53 -0.93 -1.62 2.62
C ILE A 53 -1.78 -2.83 2.20
N HIS A 54 -2.52 -3.40 3.14
CA HIS A 54 -3.30 -4.61 2.91
C HIS A 54 -4.79 -4.28 2.77
N PHE A 55 -5.41 -4.82 1.72
CA PHE A 55 -6.82 -4.68 1.39
C PHE A 55 -7.56 -5.99 1.64
N GLN A 56 -8.88 -5.92 1.69
CA GLN A 56 -9.71 -7.12 1.86
C GLN A 56 -9.70 -7.98 0.59
N ASN A 57 -9.60 -7.36 -0.59
CA ASN A 57 -9.66 -8.00 -1.90
C ASN A 57 -8.71 -7.31 -2.89
N SER A 58 -8.47 -7.95 -4.03
CA SER A 58 -7.60 -7.46 -5.09
C SER A 58 -8.19 -6.30 -5.88
N HIS A 59 -9.51 -6.15 -5.90
CA HIS A 59 -10.21 -5.05 -6.56
C HIS A 59 -9.85 -3.71 -5.90
N ASP A 60 -9.98 -3.63 -4.57
CA ASP A 60 -9.65 -2.42 -3.80
C ASP A 60 -8.14 -2.11 -3.84
N ALA A 61 -7.30 -3.15 -3.81
CA ALA A 61 -5.85 -2.98 -3.97
C ALA A 61 -5.49 -2.43 -5.36
N SER A 62 -6.18 -2.89 -6.41
CA SER A 62 -5.98 -2.43 -7.78
C SER A 62 -6.40 -0.97 -7.91
N LEU A 63 -7.64 -0.63 -7.48
CA LEU A 63 -8.14 0.75 -7.45
C LEU A 63 -7.17 1.68 -6.72
N PHE A 64 -6.74 1.30 -5.52
CA PHE A 64 -5.81 2.10 -4.75
C PHE A 64 -4.47 2.30 -5.46
N ASN A 65 -3.91 1.24 -6.07
CA ASN A 65 -2.64 1.35 -6.77
C ASN A 65 -2.74 2.33 -7.97
N TYR A 66 -3.79 2.25 -8.77
CA TYR A 66 -3.99 3.15 -9.90
C TYR A 66 -4.23 4.59 -9.45
N SER A 67 -5.04 4.81 -8.41
CA SER A 67 -5.32 6.16 -7.92
C SER A 67 -4.10 6.83 -7.28
N MET A 68 -3.26 6.08 -6.57
CA MET A 68 -2.21 6.66 -5.71
C MET A 68 -0.79 6.53 -6.26
N SER A 69 -0.53 5.67 -7.25
CA SER A 69 0.83 5.54 -7.83
C SER A 69 1.32 6.72 -8.67
N PRO A 70 0.47 7.53 -9.34
CA PRO A 70 0.97 8.62 -10.18
C PRO A 70 1.66 9.74 -9.40
N ASN A 71 1.20 10.02 -8.17
CA ASN A 71 1.63 11.16 -7.39
C ASN A 71 2.15 10.73 -6.01
N PRO A 72 3.33 11.20 -5.57
CA PRO A 72 3.78 10.99 -4.21
C PRO A 72 2.85 11.64 -3.18
N ILE A 73 2.61 10.94 -2.08
CA ILE A 73 1.89 11.47 -0.92
C ILE A 73 2.88 12.25 -0.04
N LYS A 74 2.54 13.49 0.32
CA LYS A 74 3.38 14.33 1.19
C LYS A 74 3.19 13.94 2.66
N ILE A 75 4.28 13.94 3.42
CA ILE A 75 4.26 13.71 4.86
C ILE A 75 4.17 15.08 5.55
N ASP A 76 2.95 15.62 5.69
CA ASP A 76 2.64 16.95 6.26
C ASP A 76 3.67 18.03 5.82
N ASP A 77 4.13 18.91 6.73
CA ASP A 77 5.09 19.99 6.45
C ASP A 77 6.54 19.52 6.29
N SER A 78 6.80 18.21 6.33
CA SER A 78 8.14 17.68 6.09
C SER A 78 8.44 17.65 4.59
N GLN A 79 9.72 17.70 4.21
CA GLN A 79 10.15 17.42 2.84
C GLN A 79 10.04 15.91 2.46
N GLY A 80 9.48 15.09 3.36
CA GLY A 80 9.31 13.66 3.20
C GLY A 80 8.08 13.30 2.37
N VAL A 81 8.17 12.17 1.67
CA VAL A 81 7.14 11.69 0.75
C VAL A 81 7.02 10.17 0.81
N ILE A 82 5.81 9.66 0.58
CA ILE A 82 5.47 8.24 0.42
C ILE A 82 5.15 8.00 -1.06
N ARG A 83 5.74 6.96 -1.65
CA ARG A 83 5.47 6.52 -3.01
C ARG A 83 4.75 5.19 -2.98
N ILE A 84 3.65 5.11 -3.72
CA ILE A 84 2.88 3.88 -3.89
C ILE A 84 3.37 3.16 -5.15
N LYS A 85 3.62 1.85 -5.05
CA LYS A 85 4.04 1.01 -6.18
C LYS A 85 3.33 -0.33 -6.16
N LYS A 86 3.45 -1.05 -7.28
CA LYS A 86 2.98 -2.44 -7.37
C LYS A 86 3.68 -3.30 -6.30
N SER A 87 2.91 -4.20 -5.70
CA SER A 87 3.49 -5.26 -4.86
C SER A 87 4.14 -6.32 -5.73
N TYR A 88 4.80 -7.28 -5.08
CA TYR A 88 5.44 -8.41 -5.72
C TYR A 88 4.90 -9.71 -5.11
N LYS A 89 4.82 -10.76 -5.92
CA LYS A 89 4.49 -12.11 -5.48
C LYS A 89 5.44 -12.55 -4.35
N PHE A 90 4.89 -13.30 -3.40
CA PHE A 90 5.69 -13.91 -2.33
C PHE A 90 6.50 -15.09 -2.87
N GLY A 91 7.73 -15.28 -2.37
CA GLY A 91 8.59 -16.41 -2.73
C GLY A 91 9.88 -16.01 -3.46
N LYS A 92 10.50 -16.99 -4.13
CA LYS A 92 11.82 -16.82 -4.78
C LYS A 92 11.78 -15.94 -6.03
N ASN A 93 10.66 -15.98 -6.78
CA ASN A 93 10.46 -15.17 -7.98
C ASN A 93 9.49 -14.04 -7.63
N LYS A 94 10.05 -12.91 -7.19
CA LYS A 94 9.30 -11.70 -6.85
C LYS A 94 8.87 -10.98 -8.12
N GLU A 95 7.94 -11.58 -8.85
CA GLU A 95 7.30 -10.93 -9.99
C GLU A 95 6.35 -9.84 -9.50
N PRO A 96 6.24 -8.69 -10.21
CA PRO A 96 5.21 -7.71 -9.90
C PRO A 96 3.82 -8.34 -9.93
N ILE A 97 2.94 -7.85 -9.07
CA ILE A 97 1.51 -8.15 -9.16
C ILE A 97 0.94 -7.41 -10.35
N GLU A 98 0.24 -8.15 -11.22
CA GLU A 98 -0.63 -7.54 -12.21
C GLU A 98 -1.98 -7.24 -11.58
N TYR A 99 -2.25 -5.94 -11.43
CA TYR A 99 -3.54 -5.45 -10.94
C TYR A 99 -4.56 -5.45 -12.07
N ILE A 100 -5.83 -5.52 -11.68
CA ILE A 100 -6.95 -5.45 -12.61
C ILE A 100 -6.91 -4.05 -13.26
N PRO A 101 -6.83 -3.95 -14.60
CA PRO A 101 -6.81 -2.66 -15.30
C PRO A 101 -7.97 -1.77 -14.91
N ILE A 102 -7.76 -0.45 -14.87
CA ILE A 102 -8.81 0.49 -14.43
C ILE A 102 -10.04 0.44 -15.34
N GLU A 103 -9.89 0.09 -16.62
CA GLU A 103 -11.01 -0.07 -17.55
C GLU A 103 -11.90 -1.28 -17.21
N ASP A 104 -11.34 -2.28 -16.51
CA ASP A 104 -12.01 -3.51 -16.10
C ASP A 104 -12.53 -3.44 -14.65
N LEU A 105 -12.20 -2.37 -13.92
CA LEU A 105 -12.73 -2.08 -12.58
C LEU A 105 -14.12 -1.44 -12.75
N GLN A 106 -15.17 -2.25 -12.62
CA GLN A 106 -16.55 -1.73 -12.62
C GLN A 106 -16.75 -0.85 -11.37
N LEU A 107 -16.90 0.47 -11.59
CA LEU A 107 -17.15 1.49 -10.56
C LEU A 107 -18.63 1.53 -10.15
#